data_AF-A0A0K2RQR3-F1
#
_entry.id   AF-A0A0K2RQR3-F1
#
_cell.length_a   1.000
_cell.length_b   1.000
_cell.length_c   1.000
_cell.angle_alpha   90.00
_cell.angle_beta   90.00
_cell.angle_gamma   90.00
#
_symmetry.space_group_name_H-M   'P 1'
#
loop_
_entity.id
_entity.type
_entity.pdbx_description
1 polymer ?
#
loop_
_entity_poly.entity_id
_entity_poly.type
_entity_poly.pdbx_seq_one_letter_code
_entity_poly.pdbx_strand_id
1 'polypeptide(L)'
;MGTELANAGNGGLVLACSALRRSYRDAIREKAPDTVFLHLHGSKEVLRERTEGRSGHFMPPALLDSQLATLEPLDADEAGFVLDIAAPVSEVVSEALAGIAAVAGSKAPAAGSAGIAGTPARQFDVDLQSAPFNLDDEAVAWVDATIRGMSLEEKIGQLFINHNNDYSPEYLDGVLENYHVGGMRYRPGPSAAVQQHIRYAQSKTRIPLLVASNPEMGGAGSCDDGTFVSTHLQAGSHPDKSIARKMGQVAGVETAALGCNWAFAPIVDIHYNWRNTVISTRAFGNTPEIVVERAKEYFDGISESATVCAIKHFPGDGVDERDQHVVTSYNTLGYAEWNSSYGTFTGK
;
A
#
# COMPACT_ATOMS: atom_id res chain seq x y z
N MET A 1 0.64 8.44 12.19
CA MET A 1 -0.78 8.62 12.53
C MET A 1 -1.02 9.95 13.24
N GLY A 2 -0.53 10.15 14.47
CA GLY A 2 -0.71 11.43 15.18
C GLY A 2 -0.18 12.64 14.40
N THR A 3 1.00 12.55 13.80
CA THR A 3 1.54 13.62 12.94
C THR A 3 0.64 13.92 11.73
N GLU A 4 0.12 12.90 11.05
CA GLU A 4 -0.78 13.08 9.90
C GLU A 4 -2.10 13.75 10.32
N LEU A 5 -2.66 13.33 11.45
CA LEU A 5 -3.88 13.94 12.01
C LEU A 5 -3.64 15.42 12.37
N ALA A 6 -2.48 15.77 12.89
CA ALA A 6 -2.12 17.15 13.20
C ALA A 6 -1.95 18.02 11.94
N ASN A 7 -1.50 17.43 10.83
CA ASN A 7 -1.25 18.13 9.57
C ASN A 7 -2.49 18.29 8.69
N ALA A 8 -3.57 17.52 8.94
CA ALA A 8 -4.77 17.48 8.11
C ALA A 8 -5.56 18.81 8.00
N GLY A 9 -5.22 19.82 8.83
CA GLY A 9 -5.85 21.13 8.81
C GLY A 9 -7.38 21.09 8.93
N ASN A 10 -8.07 22.00 8.24
CA ASN A 10 -9.54 22.10 8.25
C ASN A 10 -10.23 21.10 7.30
N GLY A 11 -9.48 20.26 6.57
CA GLY A 11 -10.01 19.29 5.61
C GLY A 11 -10.66 18.07 6.27
N GLY A 12 -10.30 17.79 7.53
CA GLY A 12 -10.76 16.61 8.28
C GLY A 12 -10.16 15.31 7.75
N LEU A 13 -9.46 14.56 8.60
CA LEU A 13 -8.85 13.27 8.24
C LEU A 13 -9.40 12.16 9.14
N VAL A 14 -9.86 11.06 8.52
CA VAL A 14 -10.27 9.83 9.21
C VAL A 14 -9.27 8.73 8.90
N LEU A 15 -8.66 8.16 9.94
CA LEU A 15 -7.72 7.05 9.81
C LEU A 15 -8.26 5.82 10.55
N ALA A 16 -8.31 4.67 9.86
CA ALA A 16 -8.52 3.39 10.51
C ALA A 16 -7.23 2.98 11.25
N CYS A 17 -7.32 2.57 12.51
CA CYS A 17 -6.17 2.16 13.32
C CYS A 17 -6.52 1.04 14.29
N SER A 18 -5.53 0.24 14.67
CA SER A 18 -5.65 -0.77 15.74
C SER A 18 -5.13 -0.25 17.08
N ALA A 19 -5.44 1.01 17.43
CA ALA A 19 -5.07 1.62 18.71
C ALA A 19 -5.94 1.09 19.87
N LEU A 20 -5.93 -0.24 20.05
CA LEU A 20 -6.75 -0.96 21.02
C LEU A 20 -6.34 -0.67 22.46
N ARG A 21 -5.06 -0.37 22.70
CA ARG A 21 -4.53 0.01 24.02
C ARG A 21 -4.49 1.53 24.17
N ARG A 22 -4.72 2.02 25.39
CA ARG A 22 -4.60 3.42 25.77
C ARG A 22 -3.22 3.99 25.42
N SER A 23 -2.15 3.24 25.67
CA SER A 23 -0.78 3.68 25.34
C SER A 23 -0.59 4.05 23.87
N TYR A 24 -1.31 3.39 22.95
CA TYR A 24 -1.26 3.72 21.52
C TYR A 24 -2.07 4.96 21.20
N ARG A 25 -3.22 5.15 21.86
CA ARG A 25 -4.05 6.36 21.74
C ARG A 25 -3.34 7.58 22.32
N ASP A 26 -2.63 7.43 23.44
CA ASP A 26 -1.80 8.48 24.03
C ASP A 26 -0.67 8.91 23.08
N ALA A 27 0.00 7.97 22.42
CA ALA A 27 1.02 8.30 21.42
C ALA A 27 0.46 9.08 20.21
N ILE A 28 -0.81 8.84 19.84
CA ILE A 28 -1.52 9.62 18.82
C ILE A 28 -1.85 11.01 19.35
N ARG A 29 -2.45 11.10 20.55
CA ARG A 29 -2.86 12.35 21.22
C ARG A 29 -1.68 13.28 21.51
N GLU A 30 -0.50 12.73 21.79
CA GLU A 30 0.72 13.53 22.02
C GLU A 30 1.05 14.43 20.83
N LYS A 31 0.76 13.95 19.60
CA LYS A 31 0.99 14.72 18.37
C LYS A 31 -0.27 15.43 17.88
N ALA A 32 -1.45 14.85 18.11
CA ALA A 32 -2.75 15.40 17.70
C ALA A 32 -3.75 15.39 18.89
N PRO A 33 -3.69 16.39 19.78
CA PRO A 33 -4.47 16.41 21.02
C PRO A 33 -5.99 16.56 20.81
N ASP A 34 -6.39 16.99 19.61
CA ASP A 34 -7.80 17.15 19.21
C ASP A 34 -8.36 15.94 18.47
N THR A 35 -7.60 14.83 18.41
CA THR A 35 -8.07 13.56 17.84
C THR A 35 -9.34 13.09 18.54
N VAL A 36 -10.35 12.71 17.74
CA VAL A 36 -11.57 12.06 18.20
C VAL A 36 -11.49 10.56 17.86
N PHE A 37 -11.68 9.70 18.86
CA PHE A 37 -11.68 8.25 18.68
C PHE A 37 -13.11 7.73 18.48
N LEU A 38 -13.36 7.14 17.31
CA LEU A 38 -14.58 6.39 17.03
C LEU A 38 -14.33 4.90 17.29
N HIS A 39 -14.85 4.37 18.40
CA HIS A 39 -14.74 2.95 18.72
C HIS A 39 -15.94 2.19 18.13
N LEU A 40 -15.70 1.48 17.03
CA LEU A 40 -16.67 0.59 16.40
C LEU A 40 -16.83 -0.70 17.23
N HIS A 41 -17.87 -0.75 18.05
CA HIS A 41 -18.17 -1.87 18.93
C HIS A 41 -19.18 -2.82 18.30
N GLY A 42 -19.00 -4.12 18.53
CA GLY A 42 -20.00 -5.14 18.25
C GLY A 42 -19.81 -6.32 19.19
N SER A 43 -20.85 -7.14 19.39
CA SER A 43 -20.70 -8.38 20.14
C SER A 43 -19.69 -9.31 19.46
N LYS A 44 -19.10 -10.23 20.21
CA LYS A 44 -18.16 -11.23 19.67
C LYS A 44 -18.79 -12.00 18.51
N GLU A 45 -20.09 -12.29 18.60
CA GLU A 45 -20.87 -12.99 17.60
C GLU A 45 -20.98 -12.16 16.32
N VAL A 46 -21.38 -10.89 16.41
CA VAL A 46 -21.47 -9.97 15.25
C VAL A 46 -20.11 -9.79 14.59
N LEU A 47 -19.05 -9.60 15.39
CA LEU A 47 -17.69 -9.43 14.87
C LEU A 47 -17.20 -10.70 14.16
N ARG A 48 -17.47 -11.88 14.73
CA ARG A 48 -17.10 -13.16 14.13
C ARG A 48 -17.85 -13.39 12.81
N GLU A 49 -19.17 -13.23 12.81
CA GLU A 49 -19.99 -13.41 11.60
C GLU A 49 -19.53 -12.48 10.47
N ARG A 50 -19.25 -11.21 10.78
CA ARG A 50 -18.73 -10.24 9.81
C ARG A 50 -17.30 -10.52 9.37
N THR A 51 -16.50 -11.21 10.16
CA THR A 51 -15.13 -11.57 9.78
C THR A 51 -15.12 -12.84 8.93
N GLU A 52 -15.95 -13.83 9.28
CA GLU A 52 -16.13 -15.08 8.53
C GLU A 52 -16.83 -14.86 7.20
N GLY A 53 -17.77 -13.90 7.12
CA GLY A 53 -18.46 -13.55 5.89
C GLY A 53 -17.63 -12.75 4.87
N ARG A 54 -16.40 -12.36 5.20
CA ARG A 54 -15.51 -11.66 4.26
C ARG A 54 -14.80 -12.67 3.36
N SER A 55 -14.92 -12.49 2.04
CA SER A 55 -14.11 -13.19 1.04
C SER A 55 -12.83 -12.37 0.74
N GLY A 56 -11.66 -13.02 0.73
CA GLY A 56 -10.36 -12.39 0.38
C GLY A 56 -9.27 -12.48 1.46
N HIS A 57 -8.19 -11.71 1.30
CA HIS A 57 -7.02 -11.69 2.20
C HIS A 57 -7.22 -10.75 3.40
N PHE A 58 -8.23 -11.03 4.22
CA PHE A 58 -8.49 -10.26 5.45
C PHE A 58 -7.91 -10.95 6.69
N MET A 59 -7.88 -10.21 7.81
CA MET A 59 -7.45 -10.72 9.10
C MET A 59 -8.19 -12.02 9.45
N PRO A 60 -7.48 -13.12 9.74
CA PRO A 60 -8.12 -14.40 9.99
C PRO A 60 -9.00 -14.35 11.25
N PRO A 61 -10.18 -15.01 11.27
CA PRO A 61 -11.06 -15.06 12.44
C PRO A 61 -10.37 -15.48 13.74
N ALA A 62 -9.30 -16.27 13.64
CA ALA A 62 -8.48 -16.73 14.77
C ALA A 62 -7.84 -15.59 15.60
N LEU A 63 -7.70 -14.38 15.03
CA LEU A 63 -7.15 -13.23 15.76
C LEU A 63 -8.21 -12.45 16.55
N LEU A 64 -9.51 -12.71 16.37
CA LEU A 64 -10.56 -11.95 17.04
C LEU A 64 -10.42 -12.00 18.56
N ASP A 65 -10.12 -13.18 19.11
CA ASP A 65 -9.98 -13.38 20.56
C ASP A 65 -8.81 -12.58 21.15
N SER A 66 -7.67 -12.53 20.45
CA SER A 66 -6.51 -11.78 20.92
C SER A 66 -6.69 -10.27 20.81
N GLN A 67 -7.43 -9.80 19.78
CA GLN A 67 -7.78 -8.38 19.64
C GLN A 67 -8.74 -7.94 20.76
N LEU A 68 -9.80 -8.72 21.04
CA LEU A 68 -10.74 -8.43 22.12
C LEU A 68 -10.06 -8.46 23.49
N ALA A 69 -9.12 -9.38 23.71
CA ALA A 69 -8.33 -9.42 24.95
C ALA A 69 -7.36 -8.23 25.09
N THR A 70 -6.98 -7.60 23.97
CA THR A 70 -6.08 -6.44 23.94
C THR A 70 -6.82 -5.11 24.06
N LEU A 71 -8.13 -5.09 23.77
CA LEU A 71 -8.96 -3.89 23.76
C LEU A 71 -9.13 -3.31 25.17
N GLU A 72 -8.64 -2.09 25.34
CA GLU A 72 -8.90 -1.23 26.49
C GLU A 72 -9.97 -0.20 26.08
N PRO A 73 -11.13 -0.15 26.76
CA PRO A 73 -12.19 0.83 26.48
C PRO A 73 -11.67 2.28 26.50
N LEU A 74 -12.42 3.19 25.87
CA LEU A 74 -12.12 4.62 25.95
C LEU A 74 -12.38 5.12 27.37
N ASP A 75 -11.40 5.82 27.94
CA ASP A 75 -11.53 6.50 29.21
C ASP A 75 -12.19 7.88 29.05
N ALA A 76 -12.70 8.44 30.14
CA ALA A 76 -13.46 9.70 30.13
C ALA A 76 -12.65 10.92 29.65
N ASP A 77 -11.31 10.88 29.70
CA ASP A 77 -10.44 11.94 29.21
C ASP A 77 -10.11 11.80 27.71
N GLU A 78 -10.57 10.74 27.07
CA GLU A 78 -10.38 10.48 25.65
C GLU A 78 -11.58 11.03 24.87
N ALA A 79 -11.32 12.03 24.01
CA ALA A 79 -12.35 12.54 23.12
C ALA A 79 -12.75 11.43 22.15
N GLY A 80 -13.98 10.94 22.26
CA GLY A 80 -14.43 9.81 21.47
C GLY A 80 -15.78 9.28 21.93
N PHE A 81 -16.30 8.31 21.19
CA PHE A 81 -17.50 7.60 21.57
C PHE A 81 -17.49 6.18 21.00
N VAL A 82 -18.32 5.34 21.61
CA VAL A 82 -18.53 3.97 21.20
C VAL A 82 -19.76 3.92 20.31
N LEU A 83 -19.64 3.29 19.15
CA LEU A 83 -20.70 3.13 18.17
C LEU A 83 -20.99 1.64 17.98
N ASP A 84 -22.24 1.23 18.18
CA ASP A 84 -22.65 -0.15 17.89
C ASP A 84 -22.76 -0.36 16.37
N ILE A 85 -22.06 -1.37 15.87
CA ILE A 85 -22.04 -1.68 14.45
C ILE A 85 -23.08 -2.71 14.04
N ALA A 86 -23.92 -3.24 14.93
CA ALA A 86 -24.90 -4.29 14.59
C ALA A 86 -25.92 -3.85 13.51
N ALA A 87 -26.20 -2.55 13.40
CA ALA A 87 -27.09 -1.96 12.41
C ALA A 87 -26.54 -2.00 10.96
N PRO A 88 -27.39 -1.74 9.94
CA PRO A 88 -26.95 -1.55 8.55
C PRO A 88 -25.92 -0.43 8.40
N VAL A 89 -25.01 -0.55 7.43
CA VAL A 89 -23.90 0.40 7.22
C VAL A 89 -24.36 1.85 7.09
N SER A 90 -25.49 2.11 6.43
CA SER A 90 -26.04 3.46 6.28
C SER A 90 -26.41 4.11 7.61
N GLU A 91 -26.94 3.33 8.54
CA GLU A 91 -27.30 3.81 9.89
C GLU A 91 -26.05 4.03 10.74
N VAL A 92 -25.11 3.08 10.70
CA VAL A 92 -23.80 3.20 11.37
C VAL A 92 -23.07 4.45 10.91
N VAL A 93 -23.05 4.74 9.60
CA VAL A 93 -22.42 5.96 9.05
C VAL A 93 -23.13 7.22 9.54
N SER A 94 -24.47 7.23 9.55
CA SER A 94 -25.24 8.38 10.03
C SER A 94 -24.96 8.69 11.51
N GLU A 95 -24.95 7.65 12.36
CA GLU A 95 -24.67 7.78 13.79
C GLU A 95 -23.21 8.17 14.04
N ALA A 96 -22.27 7.63 13.25
CA ALA A 96 -20.86 8.04 13.30
C ALA A 96 -20.71 9.54 13.06
N LEU A 97 -21.35 10.08 12.02
CA LEU A 97 -21.29 11.51 11.68
C LEU A 97 -21.89 12.38 12.80
N ALA A 98 -23.04 11.98 13.35
CA ALA A 98 -23.68 12.70 14.44
C ALA A 98 -22.82 12.71 15.72
N GLY A 99 -22.23 11.57 16.10
CA GLY A 99 -21.38 11.47 17.27
C GLY A 99 -20.07 12.25 17.12
N ILE A 100 -19.43 12.20 15.94
CA ILE A 100 -18.22 13.00 15.66
C ILE A 100 -18.54 14.49 15.79
N ALA A 101 -19.65 14.95 15.24
CA ALA A 101 -20.06 16.36 15.33
C ALA A 101 -20.33 16.79 16.79
N ALA A 102 -20.93 15.93 17.61
CA ALA A 102 -21.18 16.22 19.03
C ALA A 102 -19.89 16.35 19.84
N VAL A 103 -18.92 15.44 19.61
CA VAL A 103 -17.63 15.48 20.32
C VAL A 103 -16.77 16.66 19.84
N ALA A 104 -16.71 16.91 18.53
CA ALA A 104 -15.93 18.01 17.95
C ALA A 104 -16.53 19.40 18.27
N GLY A 105 -17.86 19.53 18.28
CA GLY A 105 -18.57 20.77 18.62
C GLY A 105 -18.39 21.22 20.08
N SER A 106 -17.99 20.30 20.96
CA SER A 106 -17.70 20.58 22.38
C SER A 106 -16.31 21.22 22.60
N LYS A 107 -15.49 21.32 21.55
CA LYS A 107 -14.06 21.68 21.61
C LYS A 107 -13.64 22.74 20.58
N ALA A 108 -14.57 23.55 20.06
CA ALA A 108 -14.24 24.55 19.03
C ALA A 108 -13.06 25.46 19.47
N PRO A 109 -11.98 25.58 18.68
CA PRO A 109 -10.91 26.51 18.97
C PRO A 109 -11.36 27.94 18.72
N ALA A 110 -10.87 28.87 19.55
CA ALA A 110 -11.07 30.30 19.37
C ALA A 110 -10.57 30.74 17.99
N ALA A 111 -11.40 31.49 17.27
CA ALA A 111 -11.15 31.99 15.93
C ALA A 111 -9.76 32.64 15.80
N GLY A 112 -8.95 32.17 14.86
CA GLY A 112 -7.62 32.73 14.63
C GLY A 112 -6.91 32.20 13.38
N SER A 113 -7.22 32.82 12.23
CA SER A 113 -6.33 33.22 11.14
C SER A 113 -6.89 32.89 9.75
N ALA A 114 -7.08 33.95 8.97
CA ALA A 114 -7.48 33.91 7.58
C ALA A 114 -6.33 33.34 6.73
N GLY A 115 -6.52 32.14 6.19
CA GLY A 115 -5.66 31.53 5.18
C GLY A 115 -6.14 31.90 3.77
N ILE A 116 -5.32 32.70 3.09
CA ILE A 116 -5.20 33.00 1.66
C ILE A 116 -6.32 32.44 0.74
N ALA A 117 -7.15 33.36 0.24
CA ALA A 117 -8.06 33.12 -0.87
C ALA A 117 -7.28 32.87 -2.17
N GLY A 118 -7.51 31.73 -2.84
CA GLY A 118 -7.01 31.54 -4.20
C GLY A 118 -7.00 30.12 -4.77
N THR A 119 -7.08 29.08 -3.96
CA THR A 119 -7.04 27.70 -4.46
C THR A 119 -8.22 26.92 -3.88
N PRO A 120 -9.08 26.28 -4.70
CA PRO A 120 -10.05 25.35 -4.14
C PRO A 120 -9.26 24.27 -3.39
N ALA A 121 -9.66 23.97 -2.16
CA ALA A 121 -9.03 22.92 -1.36
C ALA A 121 -9.02 21.64 -2.20
N ARG A 122 -7.84 21.19 -2.65
CA ARG A 122 -7.70 19.85 -3.20
C ARG A 122 -8.09 18.89 -2.09
N GLN A 123 -8.92 17.91 -2.42
CA GLN A 123 -9.44 16.92 -1.47
C GLN A 123 -8.34 16.04 -0.85
N PHE A 124 -7.10 16.11 -1.36
CA PHE A 124 -5.94 15.36 -0.89
C PHE A 124 -4.73 16.29 -0.78
N ASP A 125 -3.98 16.21 0.33
CA ASP A 125 -2.74 16.95 0.61
C ASP A 125 -1.54 16.46 -0.24
N VAL A 126 -1.78 16.07 -1.49
CA VAL A 126 -0.73 15.57 -2.40
C VAL A 126 -0.47 16.62 -3.47
N ASP A 127 0.75 17.13 -3.50
CA ASP A 127 1.22 17.96 -4.60
C ASP A 127 1.68 17.08 -5.77
N LEU A 128 0.77 16.90 -6.74
CA LEU A 128 1.01 16.14 -7.96
C LEU A 128 2.08 16.75 -8.89
N GLN A 129 2.47 18.02 -8.69
CA GLN A 129 3.53 18.65 -9.48
C GLN A 129 4.92 18.43 -8.87
N SER A 130 4.97 18.04 -7.60
CA SER A 130 6.20 17.70 -6.90
C SER A 130 6.63 16.25 -7.17
N ALA A 131 7.91 15.96 -6.92
CA ALA A 131 8.40 14.58 -6.94
C ALA A 131 7.62 13.72 -5.91
N PRO A 132 7.31 12.45 -6.22
CA PRO A 132 7.77 11.68 -7.38
C PRO A 132 6.85 11.77 -8.62
N PHE A 133 5.81 12.59 -8.61
CA PHE A 133 4.80 12.62 -9.68
C PHE A 133 5.21 13.52 -10.84
N ASN A 134 5.69 14.74 -10.53
CA ASN A 134 6.19 15.70 -11.53
C ASN A 134 5.21 15.96 -12.69
N LEU A 135 3.90 15.98 -12.41
CA LEU A 135 2.87 16.21 -13.43
C LEU A 135 2.82 17.67 -13.86
N ASP A 136 2.57 17.89 -15.16
CA ASP A 136 2.25 19.20 -15.69
C ASP A 136 0.76 19.58 -15.43
N ASP A 137 0.40 20.82 -15.75
CA ASP A 137 -0.94 21.34 -15.51
C ASP A 137 -2.04 20.56 -16.27
N GLU A 138 -1.73 20.03 -17.46
CA GLU A 138 -2.66 19.25 -18.27
C GLU A 138 -2.94 17.89 -17.60
N ALA A 139 -1.90 17.19 -17.16
CA ALA A 139 -2.02 15.93 -16.45
C ALA A 139 -2.74 16.10 -15.10
N VAL A 140 -2.45 17.17 -14.35
CA VAL A 140 -3.18 17.48 -13.11
C VAL A 140 -4.66 17.74 -13.39
N ALA A 141 -4.98 18.52 -14.43
CA ALA A 141 -6.35 18.77 -14.83
C ALA A 141 -7.10 17.48 -15.23
N TRP A 142 -6.41 16.54 -15.89
CA TRP A 142 -6.95 15.23 -16.22
C TRP A 142 -7.24 14.39 -14.99
N VAL A 143 -6.33 14.32 -14.01
CA VAL A 143 -6.54 13.58 -12.75
C VAL A 143 -7.75 14.13 -12.02
N ASP A 144 -7.81 15.45 -11.84
CA ASP A 144 -8.88 16.15 -11.16
C ASP A 144 -10.23 15.95 -11.85
N ALA A 145 -10.29 16.06 -13.18
CA ALA A 145 -11.52 15.85 -13.94
C ALA A 145 -11.98 14.38 -13.89
N THR A 146 -11.02 13.46 -14.03
CA THR A 146 -11.27 12.01 -13.98
C THR A 146 -11.85 11.60 -12.63
N ILE A 147 -11.22 11.98 -11.51
CA ILE A 147 -11.70 11.66 -10.16
C ILE A 147 -13.06 12.31 -9.88
N ARG A 148 -13.27 13.57 -10.30
CA ARG A 148 -14.59 14.23 -10.15
C ARG A 148 -15.69 13.52 -10.92
N GLY A 149 -15.37 12.94 -12.07
CA GLY A 149 -16.32 12.20 -12.92
C GLY A 149 -16.66 10.79 -12.43
N MET A 150 -15.95 10.27 -11.42
CA MET A 150 -16.20 8.92 -10.89
C MET A 150 -17.35 8.88 -9.87
N SER A 151 -18.14 7.81 -9.92
CA SER A 151 -19.02 7.40 -8.83
C SER A 151 -18.20 7.01 -7.58
N LEU A 152 -18.85 6.90 -6.42
CA LEU A 152 -18.18 6.40 -5.21
C LEU A 152 -17.68 4.96 -5.39
N GLU A 153 -18.46 4.13 -6.07
CA GLU A 153 -18.10 2.74 -6.36
C GLU A 153 -16.86 2.66 -7.27
N GLU A 154 -16.79 3.46 -8.33
CA GLU A 154 -15.60 3.55 -9.18
C GLU A 154 -14.37 4.00 -8.37
N LYS A 155 -14.52 5.03 -7.51
CA LYS A 155 -13.42 5.50 -6.63
C LYS A 155 -12.92 4.41 -5.69
N ILE A 156 -13.83 3.62 -5.11
CA ILE A 156 -13.47 2.49 -4.26
C ILE A 156 -12.77 1.42 -5.09
N GLY A 157 -13.28 1.10 -6.28
CA GLY A 157 -12.68 0.16 -7.22
C GLY A 157 -11.23 0.49 -7.57
N GLN A 158 -10.93 1.77 -7.79
CA GLN A 158 -9.58 2.24 -8.08
C GLN A 158 -8.55 1.94 -6.97
N LEU A 159 -8.98 1.64 -5.74
CA LEU A 159 -8.08 1.25 -4.64
C LEU A 159 -7.64 -0.22 -4.71
N PHE A 160 -8.28 -1.04 -5.54
CA PHE A 160 -8.03 -2.47 -5.63
C PHE A 160 -7.20 -2.84 -6.86
N ILE A 161 -6.26 -3.76 -6.64
CA ILE A 161 -5.45 -4.39 -7.68
C ILE A 161 -5.83 -5.87 -7.72
N ASN A 162 -6.47 -6.32 -8.79
CA ASN A 162 -6.92 -7.71 -8.88
C ASN A 162 -5.76 -8.65 -9.25
N HIS A 163 -5.64 -9.79 -8.58
CA HIS A 163 -4.72 -10.85 -9.01
C HIS A 163 -5.44 -11.86 -9.91
N ASN A 164 -5.26 -11.71 -11.22
CA ASN A 164 -5.89 -12.54 -12.24
C ASN A 164 -5.31 -13.96 -12.21
N ASN A 165 -6.16 -14.91 -11.80
CA ASN A 165 -5.87 -16.34 -11.76
C ASN A 165 -6.38 -17.10 -12.99
N ASP A 166 -7.08 -16.43 -13.90
CA ASP A 166 -7.59 -16.94 -15.16
C ASP A 166 -7.39 -15.88 -16.25
N TYR A 167 -7.12 -16.33 -17.47
CA TYR A 167 -6.92 -15.50 -18.67
C TYR A 167 -8.14 -15.52 -19.60
N SER A 168 -9.22 -16.21 -19.21
CA SER A 168 -10.46 -16.18 -19.97
C SER A 168 -11.04 -14.75 -20.04
N PRO A 169 -11.50 -14.31 -21.24
CA PRO A 169 -12.19 -13.04 -21.39
C PRO A 169 -13.38 -12.89 -20.43
N GLU A 170 -14.14 -13.97 -20.21
CA GLU A 170 -15.34 -13.97 -19.37
C GLU A 170 -15.01 -13.67 -17.90
N TYR A 171 -13.93 -14.25 -17.38
CA TYR A 171 -13.44 -13.93 -16.03
C TYR A 171 -13.08 -12.45 -15.91
N LEU A 172 -12.34 -11.94 -16.90
CA LEU A 172 -11.84 -10.58 -16.88
C LEU A 172 -12.96 -9.55 -17.04
N ASP A 173 -13.92 -9.78 -17.94
CA ASP A 173 -15.11 -8.94 -18.08
C ASP A 173 -15.86 -8.85 -16.75
N GLY A 174 -16.06 -9.98 -16.07
CA GLY A 174 -16.68 -10.00 -14.75
C GLY A 174 -15.92 -9.20 -13.69
N VAL A 175 -14.59 -9.17 -13.73
CA VAL A 175 -13.80 -8.36 -12.79
C VAL A 175 -13.91 -6.87 -13.11
N LEU A 176 -13.76 -6.51 -14.39
CA LEU A 176 -13.68 -5.11 -14.81
C LEU A 176 -15.04 -4.40 -14.73
N GLU A 177 -16.12 -5.08 -15.11
CA GLU A 177 -17.47 -4.52 -15.11
C GLU A 177 -18.05 -4.35 -13.71
N ASN A 178 -17.76 -5.28 -12.78
CA ASN A 178 -18.36 -5.25 -11.44
C ASN A 178 -17.54 -4.50 -10.41
N TYR A 179 -16.21 -4.45 -10.54
CA TYR A 179 -15.35 -3.91 -9.47
C TYR A 179 -14.57 -2.67 -9.88
N HIS A 180 -14.54 -2.31 -11.16
CA HIS A 180 -13.87 -1.10 -11.66
C HIS A 180 -12.45 -0.92 -11.10
N VAL A 181 -11.68 -2.01 -11.07
CA VAL A 181 -10.36 -2.06 -10.43
C VAL A 181 -9.40 -1.03 -11.02
N GLY A 182 -8.55 -0.46 -10.17
CA GLY A 182 -7.51 0.49 -10.61
C GLY A 182 -6.31 -0.18 -11.27
N GLY A 183 -6.16 -1.48 -11.04
CA GLY A 183 -5.09 -2.24 -11.64
C GLY A 183 -5.24 -3.75 -11.55
N MET A 184 -4.28 -4.45 -12.12
CA MET A 184 -4.21 -5.89 -12.11
C MET A 184 -2.78 -6.39 -12.02
N ARG A 185 -2.62 -7.56 -11.41
CA ARG A 185 -1.49 -8.49 -11.57
C ARG A 185 -2.05 -9.77 -12.17
N TYR A 186 -1.19 -10.63 -12.66
CA TYR A 186 -1.55 -11.93 -13.21
C TYR A 186 -0.62 -13.02 -12.68
N ARG A 187 -1.07 -14.27 -12.74
CA ARG A 187 -0.15 -15.42 -12.58
C ARG A 187 0.78 -15.47 -13.80
N PRO A 188 2.10 -15.60 -13.65
CA PRO A 188 2.98 -15.77 -14.80
C PRO A 188 2.50 -16.87 -15.75
N GLY A 189 2.73 -16.63 -17.03
CA GLY A 189 2.40 -17.53 -18.14
C GLY A 189 3.28 -17.18 -19.35
N PRO A 190 3.11 -17.86 -20.49
CA PRO A 190 3.82 -17.50 -21.72
C PRO A 190 3.57 -16.04 -22.13
N SER A 191 4.63 -15.33 -22.54
CA SER A 191 4.60 -13.90 -22.88
C SER A 191 3.45 -13.50 -23.82
N ALA A 192 3.20 -14.30 -24.86
CA ALA A 192 2.13 -14.05 -25.82
C ALA A 192 0.73 -14.05 -25.16
N ALA A 193 0.49 -14.98 -24.24
CA ALA A 193 -0.78 -15.07 -23.52
C ALA A 193 -0.94 -13.91 -22.54
N VAL A 194 0.14 -13.55 -21.82
CA VAL A 194 0.18 -12.38 -20.92
C VAL A 194 -0.12 -11.09 -21.70
N GLN A 195 0.54 -10.89 -22.83
CA GLN A 195 0.35 -9.69 -23.65
C GLN A 195 -1.07 -9.60 -24.21
N GLN A 196 -1.65 -10.72 -24.66
CA GLN A 196 -3.04 -10.77 -25.11
C GLN A 196 -4.01 -10.42 -23.96
N HIS A 197 -3.77 -10.96 -22.76
CA HIS A 197 -4.59 -10.70 -21.58
C HIS A 197 -4.58 -9.22 -21.19
N ILE A 198 -3.38 -8.61 -21.13
CA ILE A 198 -3.22 -7.19 -20.81
C ILE A 198 -3.89 -6.31 -21.87
N ARG A 199 -3.68 -6.61 -23.16
CA ARG A 199 -4.31 -5.87 -24.27
C ARG A 199 -5.82 -5.94 -24.20
N TYR A 200 -6.37 -7.11 -23.89
CA TYR A 200 -7.81 -7.27 -23.71
C TYR A 200 -8.33 -6.44 -22.54
N ALA A 201 -7.68 -6.51 -21.37
CA ALA A 201 -8.07 -5.75 -20.19
C ALA A 201 -8.09 -4.24 -20.47
N GLN A 202 -7.00 -3.70 -21.02
CA GLN A 202 -6.90 -2.27 -21.33
C GLN A 202 -7.95 -1.83 -22.38
N SER A 203 -8.36 -2.72 -23.29
CA SER A 203 -9.41 -2.41 -24.27
C SER A 203 -10.82 -2.29 -23.68
N LYS A 204 -11.04 -2.84 -22.48
CA LYS A 204 -12.32 -2.87 -21.77
C LYS A 204 -12.45 -1.80 -20.70
N THR A 205 -11.36 -1.14 -20.33
CA THR A 205 -11.34 -0.14 -19.25
C THR A 205 -11.35 1.29 -19.77
N ARG A 206 -12.21 2.13 -19.17
CA ARG A 206 -12.24 3.58 -19.45
C ARG A 206 -11.02 4.30 -18.88
N ILE A 207 -10.59 3.90 -17.69
CA ILE A 207 -9.39 4.43 -17.03
C ILE A 207 -8.28 3.38 -17.22
N PRO A 208 -7.12 3.75 -17.76
CA PRO A 208 -6.03 2.79 -17.98
C PRO A 208 -5.61 2.10 -16.69
N LEU A 209 -5.48 0.77 -16.73
CA LEU A 209 -5.08 -0.02 -15.58
C LEU A 209 -3.59 0.17 -15.25
N LEU A 210 -3.28 0.19 -13.95
CA LEU A 210 -1.94 -0.16 -13.47
C LEU A 210 -1.77 -1.67 -13.59
N VAL A 211 -0.80 -2.11 -14.39
CA VAL A 211 -0.54 -3.51 -14.68
C VAL A 211 0.81 -3.88 -14.06
N ALA A 212 0.72 -4.66 -12.98
CA ALA A 212 1.84 -5.05 -12.15
C ALA A 212 2.41 -6.42 -12.52
N SER A 213 3.74 -6.53 -12.43
CA SER A 213 4.49 -7.79 -12.49
C SER A 213 5.61 -7.83 -11.45
N ASN A 214 6.32 -8.96 -11.33
CA ASN A 214 7.43 -9.13 -10.39
C ASN A 214 8.76 -9.36 -11.16
N PRO A 215 9.32 -8.35 -11.83
CA PRO A 215 10.53 -8.51 -12.65
C PRO A 215 11.82 -8.56 -11.81
N GLU A 216 11.87 -9.42 -10.80
CA GLU A 216 12.95 -9.47 -9.81
C GLU A 216 14.30 -9.91 -10.40
N MET A 217 14.30 -10.68 -11.50
CA MET A 217 15.50 -11.35 -12.01
C MET A 217 15.75 -11.06 -13.49
N GLY A 218 15.33 -9.88 -13.96
CA GLY A 218 15.17 -9.56 -15.37
C GLY A 218 13.71 -9.71 -15.78
N GLY A 219 13.42 -10.26 -16.95
CA GLY A 219 12.05 -10.59 -17.34
C GLY A 219 11.52 -11.87 -16.69
N ALA A 220 12.41 -12.73 -16.17
CA ALA A 220 12.04 -13.85 -15.33
C ALA A 220 11.31 -13.36 -14.07
N GLY A 221 10.04 -13.73 -13.95
CA GLY A 221 9.10 -13.24 -12.93
C GLY A 221 7.95 -12.41 -13.49
N SER A 222 8.10 -11.87 -14.70
CA SER A 222 7.03 -11.21 -15.47
C SER A 222 6.31 -12.16 -16.43
N CYS A 223 7.00 -13.16 -16.98
CA CYS A 223 6.44 -14.24 -17.79
C CYS A 223 7.32 -15.50 -17.73
N ASP A 224 6.83 -16.63 -18.21
CA ASP A 224 7.50 -17.94 -18.14
C ASP A 224 8.75 -18.02 -19.03
N ASP A 225 8.72 -17.31 -20.14
CA ASP A 225 9.74 -17.23 -21.18
C ASP A 225 10.55 -15.93 -21.10
N GLY A 226 10.44 -15.19 -20.00
CA GLY A 226 11.22 -13.98 -19.74
C GLY A 226 12.69 -14.29 -19.46
N THR A 227 13.57 -13.36 -19.81
CA THR A 227 15.02 -13.56 -19.64
C THR A 227 15.39 -13.58 -18.16
N PHE A 228 15.95 -14.71 -17.70
CA PHE A 228 16.64 -14.79 -16.42
C PHE A 228 18.05 -14.18 -16.56
N VAL A 229 18.32 -13.12 -15.82
CA VAL A 229 19.63 -12.45 -15.79
C VAL A 229 20.43 -12.94 -14.59
N SER A 230 19.89 -12.76 -13.38
CA SER A 230 20.56 -13.06 -12.13
C SER A 230 19.56 -13.07 -10.97
N THR A 231 19.87 -13.75 -9.87
CA THR A 231 19.19 -13.47 -8.59
C THR A 231 19.75 -12.19 -7.97
N HIS A 232 19.02 -11.58 -7.04
CA HIS A 232 19.53 -10.42 -6.31
C HIS A 232 20.83 -10.76 -5.55
N LEU A 233 20.90 -11.94 -4.90
CA LEU A 233 22.11 -12.37 -4.19
C LEU A 233 23.32 -12.52 -5.11
N GLN A 234 23.12 -13.07 -6.31
CA GLN A 234 24.18 -13.18 -7.32
C GLN A 234 24.66 -11.80 -7.77
N ALA A 235 23.73 -10.90 -8.11
CA ALA A 235 24.05 -9.52 -8.52
C ALA A 235 24.73 -8.72 -7.41
N GLY A 236 24.31 -8.92 -6.15
CA GLY A 236 24.89 -8.21 -5.01
C GLY A 236 26.23 -8.76 -4.54
N SER A 237 26.47 -10.07 -4.72
CA SER A 237 27.78 -10.69 -4.44
C SER A 237 28.83 -10.45 -5.53
N HIS A 238 28.41 -9.97 -6.70
CA HIS A 238 29.32 -9.72 -7.82
C HIS A 238 30.11 -8.41 -7.61
N PRO A 239 31.43 -8.39 -7.91
CA PRO A 239 32.26 -7.19 -7.74
C PRO A 239 31.87 -6.06 -8.70
N ASP A 240 31.41 -6.39 -9.91
CA ASP A 240 30.84 -5.41 -10.84
C ASP A 240 29.35 -5.18 -10.52
N LYS A 241 29.06 -4.01 -9.96
CA LYS A 241 27.70 -3.56 -9.62
C LYS A 241 26.80 -3.32 -10.84
N SER A 242 27.39 -3.15 -12.03
CA SER A 242 26.62 -2.92 -13.27
C SER A 242 25.72 -4.10 -13.64
N ILE A 243 25.96 -5.29 -13.07
CA ILE A 243 25.07 -6.44 -13.22
C ILE A 243 23.67 -6.14 -12.69
N ALA A 244 23.54 -5.45 -11.56
CA ALA A 244 22.24 -5.05 -11.03
C ALA A 244 21.51 -4.07 -11.96
N ARG A 245 22.26 -3.12 -12.56
CA ARG A 245 21.72 -2.20 -13.59
C ARG A 245 21.22 -2.94 -14.82
N LYS A 246 22.04 -3.83 -15.38
CA LYS A 246 21.65 -4.64 -16.56
C LYS A 246 20.44 -5.52 -16.27
N MET A 247 20.36 -6.08 -15.05
CA MET A 247 19.18 -6.82 -14.59
C MET A 247 17.93 -5.93 -14.59
N GLY A 248 18.02 -4.71 -14.06
CA GLY A 248 16.96 -3.70 -14.13
C GLY A 248 16.58 -3.31 -15.56
N GLN A 249 17.55 -3.12 -16.44
CA GLN A 249 17.31 -2.78 -17.86
C GLN A 249 16.52 -3.88 -18.58
N VAL A 250 16.94 -5.15 -18.45
CA VAL A 250 16.21 -6.28 -19.05
C VAL A 250 14.81 -6.40 -18.45
N ALA A 251 14.68 -6.24 -17.13
CA ALA A 251 13.39 -6.19 -16.45
C ALA A 251 12.47 -5.11 -17.03
N GLY A 252 12.96 -3.89 -17.21
CA GLY A 252 12.20 -2.77 -17.75
C GLY A 252 11.78 -2.97 -19.20
N VAL A 253 12.68 -3.47 -20.06
CA VAL A 253 12.40 -3.73 -21.48
C VAL A 253 11.32 -4.80 -21.64
N GLU A 254 11.46 -5.96 -20.98
CA GLU A 254 10.53 -7.06 -21.17
C GLU A 254 9.17 -6.80 -20.49
N THR A 255 9.18 -6.21 -19.30
CA THR A 255 7.95 -5.84 -18.58
C THR A 255 7.12 -4.82 -19.38
N ALA A 256 7.77 -3.79 -19.92
CA ALA A 256 7.09 -2.82 -20.80
C ALA A 256 6.58 -3.48 -22.09
N ALA A 257 7.33 -4.41 -22.69
CA ALA A 257 6.92 -5.11 -23.91
C ALA A 257 5.68 -6.00 -23.73
N LEU A 258 5.47 -6.54 -22.52
CA LEU A 258 4.24 -7.25 -22.15
C LEU A 258 3.03 -6.30 -22.03
N GLY A 259 3.26 -5.00 -21.83
CA GLY A 259 2.24 -4.00 -21.53
C GLY A 259 2.08 -3.72 -20.03
N CYS A 260 3.02 -4.19 -19.19
CA CYS A 260 3.07 -3.83 -17.79
C CYS A 260 3.69 -2.44 -17.61
N ASN A 261 3.13 -1.67 -16.68
CA ASN A 261 3.60 -0.31 -16.36
C ASN A 261 3.98 -0.16 -14.88
N TRP A 262 3.87 -1.24 -14.08
CA TRP A 262 4.24 -1.25 -12.68
C TRP A 262 5.08 -2.49 -12.33
N ALA A 263 6.24 -2.29 -11.71
CA ALA A 263 7.13 -3.34 -11.24
C ALA A 263 7.12 -3.41 -9.71
N PHE A 264 6.78 -4.57 -9.16
CA PHE A 264 7.00 -4.87 -7.74
C PHE A 264 8.45 -5.30 -7.51
N ALA A 265 9.39 -4.38 -7.77
CA ALA A 265 10.84 -4.53 -7.63
C ALA A 265 11.47 -3.12 -7.53
N PRO A 266 12.72 -2.97 -7.05
CA PRO A 266 13.59 -4.01 -6.48
C PRO A 266 13.20 -4.44 -5.06
N ILE A 267 13.76 -5.56 -4.62
CA ILE A 267 13.76 -5.95 -3.20
C ILE A 267 14.88 -5.20 -2.49
N VAL A 268 14.53 -4.53 -1.40
CA VAL A 268 15.43 -3.76 -0.53
C VAL A 268 15.53 -4.33 0.88
N ASP A 269 15.04 -5.55 1.08
CA ASP A 269 15.23 -6.28 2.33
C ASP A 269 16.70 -6.65 2.55
N ILE A 270 17.07 -6.83 3.82
CA ILE A 270 18.45 -7.11 4.23
C ILE A 270 18.48 -8.49 4.87
N HIS A 271 19.25 -9.41 4.30
CA HIS A 271 19.32 -10.81 4.74
C HIS A 271 20.19 -11.00 5.99
N TYR A 272 19.75 -10.46 7.12
CA TYR A 272 20.43 -10.58 8.41
C TYR A 272 20.35 -11.99 9.00
N ASN A 273 19.18 -12.62 8.91
CA ASN A 273 18.92 -13.94 9.45
C ASN A 273 19.07 -14.99 8.35
N TRP A 274 20.12 -15.79 8.43
CA TRP A 274 20.39 -16.89 7.49
C TRP A 274 19.31 -17.98 7.46
N ARG A 275 18.40 -18.00 8.45
CA ARG A 275 17.23 -18.89 8.49
C ARG A 275 15.99 -18.29 7.82
N ASN A 276 16.03 -17.05 7.36
CA ASN A 276 14.89 -16.44 6.67
C ASN A 276 14.51 -17.28 5.44
N THR A 277 13.25 -17.68 5.37
CA THR A 277 12.75 -18.59 4.33
C THR A 277 12.18 -17.87 3.11
N VAL A 278 12.10 -16.54 3.13
CA VAL A 278 11.39 -15.74 2.12
C VAL A 278 12.32 -14.98 1.21
N ILE A 279 13.24 -14.21 1.79
CA ILE A 279 14.10 -13.32 1.00
C ILE A 279 15.31 -14.09 0.50
N SER A 280 16.14 -14.72 1.34
CA SER A 280 17.29 -15.54 0.95
C SER A 280 18.03 -15.02 -0.30
N THR A 281 17.88 -15.68 -1.47
CA THR A 281 18.51 -15.31 -2.75
C THR A 281 17.91 -14.08 -3.44
N ARG A 282 16.77 -13.59 -2.95
CA ARG A 282 16.04 -12.40 -3.41
C ARG A 282 16.50 -11.10 -2.74
N ALA A 283 17.35 -11.16 -1.71
CA ALA A 283 18.02 -9.98 -1.17
C ALA A 283 19.37 -9.77 -1.86
N PHE A 284 19.76 -8.50 -2.09
CA PHE A 284 21.08 -8.19 -2.66
C PHE A 284 22.23 -8.51 -1.71
N GLY A 285 21.98 -8.54 -0.40
CA GLY A 285 23.01 -8.82 0.59
C GLY A 285 22.48 -8.79 2.01
N ASN A 286 23.41 -8.84 2.95
CA ASN A 286 23.16 -8.84 4.40
C ASN A 286 23.65 -7.56 5.09
N THR A 287 23.95 -6.51 4.32
CA THR A 287 24.35 -5.19 4.83
C THR A 287 23.54 -4.09 4.15
N PRO A 288 23.15 -3.01 4.86
CA PRO A 288 22.45 -1.89 4.25
C PRO A 288 23.20 -1.30 3.06
N GLU A 289 24.53 -1.20 3.14
CA GLU A 289 25.36 -0.54 2.14
C GLU A 289 25.29 -1.25 0.78
N ILE A 290 25.45 -2.58 0.77
CA ILE A 290 25.37 -3.39 -0.46
C ILE A 290 23.95 -3.35 -1.04
N VAL A 291 22.93 -3.48 -0.19
CA VAL A 291 21.53 -3.50 -0.65
C VAL A 291 21.15 -2.15 -1.24
N VAL A 292 21.51 -1.03 -0.59
CA VAL A 292 21.28 0.33 -1.13
C VAL A 292 22.00 0.51 -2.45
N GLU A 293 23.29 0.16 -2.53
CA GLU A 293 24.08 0.35 -3.75
C GLU A 293 23.47 -0.44 -4.93
N ARG A 294 23.14 -1.71 -4.72
CA ARG A 294 22.66 -2.59 -5.79
C ARG A 294 21.21 -2.33 -6.17
N ALA A 295 20.35 -2.00 -5.19
CA ALA A 295 18.97 -1.61 -5.48
C ALA A 295 18.90 -0.31 -6.29
N LYS A 296 19.79 0.65 -6.03
CA LYS A 296 19.90 1.87 -6.85
C LYS A 296 20.31 1.57 -8.28
N GLU A 297 21.30 0.72 -8.49
CA GLU A 297 21.70 0.31 -9.84
C GLU A 297 20.55 -0.38 -10.59
N TYR A 298 19.82 -1.30 -9.93
CA TYR A 298 18.63 -1.91 -10.51
C TYR A 298 17.56 -0.87 -10.85
N PHE A 299 17.26 0.04 -9.91
CA PHE A 299 16.28 1.11 -10.09
C PHE A 299 16.66 2.00 -11.28
N ASP A 300 17.90 2.45 -11.37
CA ASP A 300 18.39 3.24 -12.51
C ASP A 300 18.24 2.49 -13.84
N GLY A 301 18.47 1.18 -13.84
CA GLY A 301 18.33 0.34 -15.03
C GLY A 301 16.88 0.19 -15.49
N ILE A 302 15.95 -0.09 -14.58
CA ILE A 302 14.53 -0.25 -14.92
C ILE A 302 13.86 1.10 -15.23
N SER A 303 14.32 2.21 -14.63
CA SER A 303 13.86 3.57 -14.94
C SER A 303 14.26 4.08 -16.33
N GLU A 304 15.05 3.32 -17.09
CA GLU A 304 15.22 3.56 -18.53
C GLU A 304 13.97 3.18 -19.35
N SER A 305 13.00 2.47 -18.74
CA SER A 305 11.67 2.21 -19.31
C SER A 305 10.59 3.07 -18.64
N ALA A 306 9.37 3.04 -19.20
CA ALA A 306 8.21 3.73 -18.63
C ALA A 306 7.58 3.01 -17.42
N THR A 307 8.25 1.99 -16.86
CA THR A 307 7.74 1.19 -15.75
C THR A 307 8.05 1.85 -14.40
N VAL A 308 7.01 2.12 -13.60
CA VAL A 308 7.19 2.62 -12.23
C VAL A 308 7.53 1.47 -11.28
N CYS A 309 8.31 1.74 -10.23
CA CYS A 309 8.79 0.72 -9.29
C CYS A 309 8.11 0.83 -7.93
N ALA A 310 7.94 -0.31 -7.26
CA ALA A 310 7.59 -0.41 -5.86
C ALA A 310 8.68 -1.18 -5.11
N ILE A 311 9.46 -0.45 -4.31
CA ILE A 311 10.42 -1.06 -3.39
C ILE A 311 9.69 -1.88 -2.33
N LYS A 312 10.29 -3.01 -1.93
CA LYS A 312 9.65 -3.95 -1.01
C LYS A 312 10.67 -4.67 -0.11
N HIS A 313 10.28 -5.18 1.06
CA HIS A 313 8.92 -5.25 1.60
C HIS A 313 8.85 -4.43 2.90
N PHE A 314 8.46 -3.16 2.83
CA PHE A 314 8.36 -2.29 4.01
C PHE A 314 7.48 -2.95 5.12
N PRO A 315 7.89 -2.91 6.41
CA PRO A 315 9.01 -2.17 7.00
C PRO A 315 10.38 -2.86 6.91
N GLY A 316 10.50 -3.96 6.16
CA GLY A 316 11.76 -4.65 5.90
C GLY A 316 11.76 -6.07 6.47
N ASP A 317 11.91 -7.06 5.59
CA ASP A 317 12.09 -8.47 5.93
C ASP A 317 13.58 -8.81 6.12
N GLY A 318 13.87 -10.02 6.58
CA GLY A 318 15.22 -10.57 6.73
C GLY A 318 15.75 -10.65 8.16
N VAL A 319 15.00 -10.16 9.14
CA VAL A 319 15.28 -10.37 10.57
C VAL A 319 14.60 -11.64 11.08
N ASP A 320 13.32 -11.82 10.76
CA ASP A 320 12.54 -12.99 11.16
C ASP A 320 12.95 -14.23 10.34
N GLU A 321 12.77 -15.43 10.90
CA GLU A 321 12.97 -16.69 10.16
C GLU A 321 11.68 -17.16 9.48
N ARG A 322 10.53 -16.61 9.88
CA ARG A 322 9.20 -17.08 9.47
C ARG A 322 8.72 -16.43 8.19
N ASP A 323 7.89 -17.17 7.45
CA ASP A 323 7.28 -16.71 6.21
C ASP A 323 5.98 -15.94 6.45
N GLN A 324 5.96 -14.67 6.03
CA GLN A 324 4.77 -13.81 6.08
C GLN A 324 3.59 -14.29 5.23
N HIS A 325 3.80 -15.22 4.29
CA HIS A 325 2.71 -15.87 3.57
C HIS A 325 1.91 -16.84 4.46
N VAL A 326 2.50 -17.31 5.57
CA VAL A 326 1.92 -18.36 6.43
C VAL A 326 1.61 -17.86 7.84
N VAL A 327 2.45 -16.97 8.38
CA VAL A 327 2.30 -16.40 9.73
C VAL A 327 2.76 -14.95 9.75
N THR A 328 2.18 -14.12 10.62
CA THR A 328 2.66 -12.74 10.77
C THR A 328 4.09 -12.72 11.31
N SER A 329 5.03 -12.26 10.48
CA SER A 329 6.40 -11.98 10.88
C SER A 329 6.49 -10.60 11.55
N TYR A 330 7.59 -10.35 12.26
CA TYR A 330 7.87 -9.02 12.82
C TYR A 330 9.36 -8.71 12.75
N ASN A 331 9.68 -7.45 12.45
CA ASN A 331 11.04 -6.91 12.54
C ASN A 331 11.32 -6.54 14.01
N THR A 332 12.30 -7.20 14.64
CA THR A 332 12.60 -7.04 16.09
C THR A 332 13.51 -5.88 16.42
N LEU A 333 14.05 -5.17 15.42
CA LEU A 333 14.99 -4.10 15.65
C LEU A 333 14.33 -2.93 16.40
N GLY A 334 15.10 -2.30 17.31
CA GLY A 334 14.69 -1.03 17.90
C GLY A 334 14.68 0.08 16.85
N TYR A 335 13.92 1.16 17.09
CA TYR A 335 13.79 2.26 16.12
C TYR A 335 15.14 2.81 15.61
N ALA A 336 16.12 3.00 16.50
CA ALA A 336 17.43 3.54 16.11
C ALA A 336 18.18 2.59 15.15
N GLU A 337 18.18 1.29 15.45
CA GLU A 337 18.82 0.25 14.63
C GLU A 337 18.09 0.10 13.29
N TRP A 338 16.75 0.03 13.33
CA TRP A 338 15.91 -0.01 12.13
C TRP A 338 16.14 1.23 11.25
N ASN A 339 16.16 2.42 11.83
CA ASN A 339 16.33 3.67 11.09
C ASN A 339 17.74 3.79 10.48
N SER A 340 18.76 3.25 11.15
CA SER A 340 20.14 3.19 10.62
C SER A 340 20.34 2.11 9.55
N SER A 341 19.38 1.19 9.38
CA SER A 341 19.40 0.10 8.39
C SER A 341 18.29 0.26 7.36
N TYR A 342 17.11 -0.32 7.59
CA TYR A 342 15.95 -0.23 6.70
C TYR A 342 15.46 1.21 6.47
N GLY A 343 15.62 2.10 7.46
CA GLY A 343 15.22 3.51 7.34
C GLY A 343 15.98 4.26 6.24
N THR A 344 17.18 3.80 5.84
CA THR A 344 17.98 4.47 4.80
C THR A 344 17.32 4.46 3.42
N PHE A 345 16.36 3.55 3.18
CA PHE A 345 15.57 3.50 1.95
C PHE A 345 14.36 4.44 1.97
N THR A 346 13.96 4.91 3.15
CA THR A 346 12.73 5.69 3.36
C THR A 346 12.97 7.16 3.69
N GLY A 347 14.21 7.52 4.03
CA GLY A 347 14.57 8.87 4.44
C GLY A 347 15.85 9.33 3.78
N LYS A 348 15.72 9.93 2.59
CA LYS A 348 16.57 11.02 2.05
C LYS A 348 16.07 11.47 0.68
#